data_AF-A0A8J2WHD7-F1
#
_entry.id   AF-A0A8J2WHD7-F1
#
_cell.length_a   1.000
_cell.length_b   1.000
_cell.length_c   1.000
_cell.angle_alpha   90.00
_cell.angle_beta   90.00
_cell.angle_gamma   90.00
#
_symmetry.space_group_name_H-M   'P 1'
#
loop_
_entity.id
_entity.type
_entity.pdbx_description
1 polymer ?
#
loop_
_entity_poly.entity_id
_entity_poly.type
_entity_poly.pdbx_seq_one_letter_code
_entity_poly.pdbx_strand_id
1 'polypeptide(L)'
;MGGILNFLSHHSSSVASVLDQISFFMVYPWGTALSKIIAYYLIPESNSFRWLRSNLKEKIVYGPVLCIFCFGLFPIGISGFILWVFVCCIFPRKKYSYLELCPKGNHQSNEPSKEVFTLATCNVLLANETFCRWNNNGNPLARSKLIGKKLLQQTPYFLQNFHIPNLSKKDTVTSSLPDVDILCIQEVWERYWAATLIDQLGSKYSYFIHDVGDHRLKSNYCLFGSGLFVACKYPIIAVEFQPFQFRTHYAKFFSYGVLCLKIQISNERVAYVANLHGQAYQGKDAVLYNQLSESLCAINAFRLQTRLPEEQIVFDAICGDFNFDNLSPGDEATQNHPLFNQYIDICSKRPGEDHNWTVGTELRQLRMHETSVSTPDNLRDILVDDVKRRQYVLDADVVEHTTALASIGPATNKNGEVVAETWGGKRRIDRILLRKDSPAQVIGYAFSSALAGLTDHIPVAMSVKLTSD
;
A
#
# COMPACT_ATOMS: atom_id res chain seq x y z
N MET A 1 -2.37 -26.40 13.76
CA MET A 1 -3.67 -26.43 13.04
C MET A 1 -4.79 -25.62 13.71
N GLY A 2 -4.69 -25.21 14.99
CA GLY A 2 -5.69 -24.33 15.64
C GLY A 2 -5.68 -22.85 15.19
N GLY A 3 -4.59 -22.36 14.57
CA GLY A 3 -4.46 -20.96 14.15
C GLY A 3 -5.17 -20.58 12.84
N ILE A 4 -5.60 -21.56 12.02
CA ILE A 4 -6.26 -21.29 10.72
C ILE A 4 -7.75 -20.97 10.91
N LEU A 5 -8.39 -21.47 11.98
CA LEU A 5 -9.82 -21.24 12.24
C LEU A 5 -10.12 -19.81 12.74
N ASN A 6 -9.21 -19.20 13.51
CA ASN A 6 -9.33 -17.80 13.92
C ASN A 6 -8.98 -16.81 12.80
N PHE A 7 -8.36 -17.25 11.71
CA PHE A 7 -8.04 -16.43 10.53
C PHE A 7 -9.29 -16.01 9.73
N LEU A 8 -10.45 -16.62 10.01
CA LEU A 8 -11.61 -16.63 9.09
C LEU A 8 -12.95 -16.18 9.73
N SER A 9 -12.95 -15.66 10.96
CA SER A 9 -14.18 -15.19 11.60
C SER A 9 -14.49 -13.73 11.23
N HIS A 10 -15.13 -13.55 10.08
CA HIS A 10 -15.49 -12.23 9.53
C HIS A 10 -16.88 -11.74 9.94
N HIS A 11 -17.66 -12.62 10.56
CA HIS A 11 -19.06 -12.40 10.90
C HIS A 11 -19.29 -12.65 12.39
N SER A 12 -20.29 -11.98 12.95
CA SER A 12 -20.70 -12.19 14.34
C SER A 12 -21.32 -13.57 14.59
N SER A 13 -21.79 -14.24 13.54
CA SER A 13 -22.38 -15.60 13.61
C SER A 13 -21.42 -16.66 13.07
N SER A 14 -21.32 -17.78 13.78
CA SER A 14 -20.54 -18.95 13.36
C SER A 14 -21.03 -19.53 12.03
N VAL A 15 -22.35 -19.55 11.80
CA VAL A 15 -22.96 -20.01 10.54
C VAL A 15 -22.50 -19.14 9.37
N ALA A 16 -22.55 -17.82 9.54
CA ALA A 16 -22.14 -16.89 8.49
C ALA A 16 -20.63 -17.02 8.16
N SER A 17 -19.79 -17.25 9.18
CA SER A 17 -18.36 -17.52 8.97
C SER A 17 -18.12 -18.82 8.19
N VAL A 18 -18.86 -19.89 8.47
CA VAL A 18 -18.75 -21.14 7.71
C VAL A 18 -19.23 -20.95 6.26
N LEU A 19 -20.35 -20.27 6.04
CA LEU A 19 -20.86 -19.97 4.69
C LEU A 19 -19.90 -19.09 3.88
N ASP A 20 -19.30 -18.07 4.52
CA ASP A 20 -18.26 -17.24 3.91
C ASP A 20 -17.05 -18.09 3.47
N GLN A 21 -16.54 -18.97 4.35
CA GLN A 21 -15.44 -19.87 3.98
C GLN A 21 -15.81 -20.78 2.81
N ILE A 22 -16.99 -21.40 2.84
CA ILE A 22 -17.48 -22.23 1.73
C ILE A 22 -17.52 -21.41 0.43
N SER A 23 -18.09 -20.20 0.48
CA SER A 23 -18.16 -19.31 -0.67
C SER A 23 -16.77 -18.97 -1.21
N PHE A 24 -15.80 -18.68 -0.33
CA PHE A 24 -14.42 -18.38 -0.68
C PHE A 24 -13.77 -19.58 -1.40
N PHE A 25 -13.86 -20.79 -0.85
CA PHE A 25 -13.28 -21.99 -1.47
C PHE A 25 -13.95 -22.39 -2.78
N MET A 26 -15.23 -22.07 -2.97
CA MET A 26 -15.93 -22.28 -4.23
C MET A 26 -15.52 -21.26 -5.30
N VAL A 27 -15.41 -19.97 -4.93
CA VAL A 27 -15.10 -18.88 -5.87
C VAL A 27 -13.63 -18.86 -6.27
N TYR A 28 -12.72 -19.00 -5.29
CA TYR A 28 -11.31 -18.64 -5.49
C TYR A 28 -10.59 -19.45 -6.58
N PRO A 29 -10.75 -20.79 -6.68
CA PRO A 29 -10.13 -21.57 -7.75
C PRO A 29 -10.61 -21.16 -9.14
N TRP A 30 -11.93 -20.92 -9.28
CA TRP A 30 -12.53 -20.46 -10.53
C TRP A 30 -12.09 -19.04 -10.89
N GLY A 31 -12.17 -18.09 -9.94
CA GLY A 31 -11.77 -16.70 -10.14
C GLY A 31 -10.29 -16.54 -10.46
N THR A 32 -9.42 -17.36 -9.84
CA THR A 32 -7.99 -17.40 -10.15
C THR A 32 -7.74 -17.89 -11.58
N ALA A 33 -8.42 -18.97 -11.99
CA ALA A 33 -8.31 -19.49 -13.35
C ALA A 33 -8.80 -18.46 -14.38
N LEU A 34 -9.97 -17.85 -14.14
CA LEU A 34 -10.52 -16.80 -14.99
C LEU A 34 -9.56 -15.60 -15.11
N SER A 35 -9.01 -15.13 -13.99
CA SER A 35 -8.06 -14.02 -13.98
C SER A 35 -6.81 -14.33 -14.81
N LYS A 36 -6.26 -15.55 -14.72
CA LYS A 36 -5.12 -15.98 -15.54
C LYS A 36 -5.46 -16.06 -17.03
N ILE A 37 -6.65 -16.55 -17.38
CA ILE A 37 -7.12 -16.60 -18.78
C ILE A 37 -7.19 -15.18 -19.36
N ILE A 38 -7.85 -14.25 -18.64
CA ILE A 38 -7.92 -12.84 -19.04
C ILE A 38 -6.51 -12.27 -19.18
N ALA A 39 -5.63 -12.52 -18.22
CA ALA A 39 -4.27 -12.02 -18.23
C ALA A 39 -3.44 -12.56 -19.41
N TYR A 40 -3.66 -13.80 -19.84
CA TYR A 40 -2.91 -14.42 -20.95
C TYR A 40 -3.42 -14.02 -22.34
N TYR A 41 -4.74 -13.88 -22.49
CA TYR A 41 -5.36 -13.69 -23.79
C TYR A 41 -5.83 -12.26 -24.05
N LEU A 42 -6.18 -11.50 -23.02
CA LEU A 42 -6.82 -10.17 -23.17
C LEU A 42 -5.93 -9.01 -22.74
N ILE A 43 -4.92 -9.23 -21.89
CA ILE A 43 -3.96 -8.19 -21.52
C ILE A 43 -2.76 -8.27 -22.47
N PRO A 44 -2.54 -7.25 -23.34
CA PRO A 44 -1.33 -7.18 -24.13
C PRO A 44 -0.13 -6.96 -23.21
N GLU A 45 0.91 -7.77 -23.36
CA GLU A 45 2.18 -7.46 -22.70
C GLU A 45 2.78 -6.22 -23.36
N SER A 46 3.08 -5.22 -22.54
CA SER A 46 3.55 -3.91 -22.96
C SER A 46 4.88 -3.92 -23.73
N ASN A 47 5.63 -5.02 -23.70
CA ASN A 47 6.79 -5.27 -24.56
C ASN A 47 6.43 -6.24 -25.69
N SER A 48 5.99 -5.68 -26.83
CA SER A 48 5.51 -6.38 -28.03
C SER A 48 6.47 -7.44 -28.60
N PHE A 49 7.79 -7.31 -28.37
CA PHE A 49 8.79 -8.29 -28.82
C PHE A 49 9.00 -9.49 -27.88
N ARG A 50 8.69 -9.35 -26.57
CA ARG A 50 8.73 -10.46 -25.60
C ARG A 50 7.44 -11.29 -25.66
N TRP A 51 6.32 -10.61 -25.96
CA TRP A 51 4.96 -11.14 -26.12
C TRP A 51 4.87 -12.41 -27.00
N LEU A 52 5.66 -12.49 -28.08
CA LEU A 52 5.62 -13.64 -28.99
C LEU A 52 6.47 -14.84 -28.51
N ARG A 53 7.49 -14.60 -27.69
CA ARG A 53 8.55 -15.59 -27.40
C ARG A 53 8.52 -16.14 -25.96
N SER A 54 8.17 -15.35 -24.95
CA SER A 54 8.24 -15.79 -23.54
C SER A 54 7.03 -16.59 -23.07
N ASN A 55 5.85 -16.40 -23.67
CA ASN A 55 4.61 -17.01 -23.15
C ASN A 55 3.90 -17.94 -24.14
N LEU A 56 4.53 -18.32 -25.25
CA LEU A 56 3.89 -19.19 -26.24
C LEU A 56 3.52 -20.56 -25.62
N LYS A 57 4.39 -21.10 -24.76
CA LYS A 57 4.10 -22.31 -23.97
C LYS A 57 2.92 -22.08 -23.02
N GLU A 58 2.88 -20.93 -22.33
CA GLU A 58 1.80 -20.62 -21.40
C GLU A 58 0.45 -20.46 -22.10
N LYS A 59 0.43 -19.78 -23.25
CA LYS A 59 -0.80 -19.52 -24.02
C LYS A 59 -1.29 -20.73 -24.80
N ILE A 60 -0.41 -21.55 -25.36
CA ILE A 60 -0.77 -22.70 -26.20
C ILE A 60 -0.98 -23.97 -25.38
N VAL A 61 -0.21 -24.16 -24.30
CA VAL A 61 -0.29 -25.38 -23.48
C VAL A 61 -1.14 -25.15 -22.23
N TYR A 62 -0.77 -24.19 -21.39
CA TYR A 62 -1.48 -23.97 -20.12
C TYR A 62 -2.82 -23.26 -20.30
N GLY A 63 -2.93 -22.37 -21.29
CA GLY A 63 -4.14 -21.61 -21.57
C GLY A 63 -5.37 -22.47 -21.86
N PRO A 64 -5.34 -23.42 -22.82
CA PRO A 64 -6.47 -24.32 -23.06
C PRO A 64 -6.83 -25.18 -21.85
N VAL A 65 -5.83 -25.68 -21.10
CA VAL A 65 -6.05 -26.45 -19.86
C VAL A 65 -6.74 -25.59 -18.81
N LEU A 66 -6.31 -24.33 -18.64
CA LEU A 66 -6.95 -23.36 -17.74
C LEU A 66 -8.38 -23.06 -18.19
N CYS A 67 -8.63 -22.93 -19.49
CA CYS A 67 -9.98 -22.75 -20.03
C CYS A 67 -10.88 -23.94 -19.66
N ILE A 68 -10.45 -25.18 -19.93
CA ILE A 68 -11.21 -26.39 -19.57
C ILE A 68 -11.49 -26.42 -18.07
N PHE A 69 -10.47 -26.13 -17.24
CA PHE A 69 -10.61 -26.07 -15.80
C PHE A 69 -11.58 -24.97 -15.35
N CYS A 70 -11.49 -23.77 -15.93
CA CYS A 70 -12.37 -22.64 -15.64
C CYS A 70 -13.83 -22.93 -16.04
N PHE A 71 -14.07 -23.56 -17.19
CA PHE A 71 -15.41 -23.97 -17.62
C PHE A 71 -15.97 -25.09 -16.72
N GLY A 72 -15.14 -26.08 -16.36
CA GLY A 72 -15.53 -27.15 -15.44
C GLY A 72 -15.89 -26.63 -14.04
N LEU A 73 -15.17 -25.62 -13.55
CA LEU A 73 -15.45 -25.00 -12.26
C LEU A 73 -16.54 -23.92 -12.29
N PHE A 74 -16.97 -23.45 -13.47
CA PHE A 74 -17.90 -22.34 -13.59
C PHE A 74 -19.19 -22.51 -12.76
N PRO A 75 -19.89 -23.67 -12.76
CA PRO A 75 -21.08 -23.86 -11.95
C PRO A 75 -20.82 -23.74 -10.44
N ILE A 76 -19.67 -24.24 -9.97
CA ILE A 76 -19.27 -24.16 -8.57
C ILE A 76 -18.87 -22.72 -8.22
N GLY A 77 -18.06 -22.08 -9.06
CA GLY A 77 -17.60 -20.71 -8.89
C GLY A 77 -18.74 -19.70 -8.84
N ILE A 78 -19.71 -19.80 -9.75
CA ILE A 78 -20.87 -18.90 -9.77
C ILE A 78 -21.79 -19.13 -8.57
N SER A 79 -22.01 -20.40 -8.19
CA SER A 79 -22.80 -20.73 -6.99
C SER A 79 -22.14 -20.20 -5.72
N GLY A 80 -20.81 -20.30 -5.63
CA GLY A 80 -20.02 -19.70 -4.57
C GLY A 80 -20.14 -18.18 -4.55
N PHE A 81 -20.13 -17.53 -5.71
CA PHE A 81 -20.27 -16.07 -5.80
C PHE A 81 -21.67 -15.61 -5.38
N ILE A 82 -22.71 -16.33 -5.78
CA ILE A 82 -24.09 -16.08 -5.34
C ILE A 82 -24.19 -16.25 -3.82
N LEU A 83 -23.61 -17.32 -3.26
CA LEU A 83 -23.54 -17.53 -1.82
C LEU A 83 -22.80 -16.39 -1.12
N TRP A 84 -21.68 -15.92 -1.68
CA TRP A 84 -20.93 -14.77 -1.17
C TRP A 84 -21.78 -13.49 -1.12
N VAL A 85 -22.46 -13.16 -2.22
CA VAL A 85 -23.36 -12.01 -2.28
C VAL A 85 -24.49 -12.15 -1.25
N PHE A 86 -25.08 -13.34 -1.14
CA PHE A 86 -26.08 -13.63 -0.12
C PHE A 86 -25.53 -13.39 1.29
N VAL A 87 -24.35 -13.93 1.62
CA VAL A 87 -23.72 -13.75 2.92
C VAL A 87 -23.47 -12.27 3.23
N CYS A 88 -22.96 -11.50 2.28
CA CYS A 88 -22.70 -10.06 2.43
C CYS A 88 -23.98 -9.23 2.58
N CYS A 89 -25.10 -9.66 2.00
CA CYS A 89 -26.38 -8.96 2.08
C CYS A 89 -27.15 -9.26 3.37
N ILE A 90 -27.07 -10.50 3.86
CA ILE A 90 -27.91 -10.96 4.98
C ILE A 90 -27.18 -10.82 6.32
N PHE A 91 -25.88 -11.09 6.37
CA PHE A 91 -25.15 -11.12 7.62
C PHE A 91 -24.28 -9.86 7.80
N PRO A 92 -24.33 -9.19 8.97
CA PRO A 92 -23.36 -8.17 9.30
C PRO A 92 -21.93 -8.71 9.19
N ARG A 93 -21.06 -7.96 8.53
CA ARG A 93 -19.64 -8.29 8.37
C ARG A 93 -18.79 -7.20 9.00
N LYS A 94 -17.69 -7.61 9.64
CA LYS A 94 -16.65 -6.67 10.07
C LYS A 94 -15.97 -6.07 8.82
N LYS A 95 -15.58 -4.81 8.92
CA LYS A 95 -14.87 -4.10 7.83
C LYS A 95 -13.39 -4.48 7.71
N TYR A 96 -12.88 -5.32 8.60
CA TYR A 96 -11.49 -5.77 8.64
C TYR A 96 -11.39 -7.05 9.45
N SER A 97 -10.24 -7.70 9.35
CA SER A 97 -9.82 -8.84 10.17
C SER A 97 -8.62 -8.44 11.01
N TYR A 98 -8.61 -8.90 12.27
CA TYR A 98 -7.51 -8.70 13.20
C TYR A 98 -6.93 -10.06 13.58
N LEU A 99 -5.61 -10.17 13.51
CA LEU A 99 -4.88 -11.36 13.90
C LEU A 99 -3.75 -10.98 14.85
N GLU A 100 -3.73 -11.64 16.00
CA GLU A 100 -2.61 -11.66 16.92
C GLU A 100 -1.92 -13.01 16.83
N LEU A 101 -0.65 -12.99 16.45
CA LEU A 101 0.23 -14.15 16.58
C LEU A 101 0.76 -14.19 18.01
N CYS A 102 0.74 -15.37 18.63
CA CYS A 102 1.24 -15.54 20.00
C CYS A 102 2.59 -14.83 20.18
N PRO A 103 2.73 -13.93 21.17
CA PRO A 103 3.99 -13.24 21.42
C PRO A 103 5.10 -14.28 21.57
N LYS A 104 6.06 -14.29 20.65
CA LYS A 104 7.25 -15.14 20.78
C LYS A 104 8.16 -14.49 21.80
N GLY A 105 7.90 -14.78 23.07
CA GLY A 105 8.58 -14.19 24.21
C GLY A 105 7.69 -13.17 24.91
N ASN A 106 7.68 -13.23 26.24
CA ASN A 106 7.12 -12.17 27.06
C ASN A 106 7.83 -10.88 26.68
N HIS A 107 7.19 -9.98 25.93
CA HIS A 107 7.44 -8.56 26.13
C HIS A 107 6.93 -8.26 27.54
N GLN A 108 7.75 -8.62 28.55
CA GLN A 108 7.62 -8.06 29.86
C GLN A 108 7.62 -6.55 29.65
N SER A 109 6.63 -5.90 30.26
CA SER A 109 6.38 -4.47 30.33
C SER A 109 7.54 -3.64 30.92
N ASN A 110 8.77 -4.15 30.87
CA ASN A 110 9.98 -3.65 31.51
C ASN A 110 11.12 -3.38 30.51
N GLU A 111 10.88 -3.43 29.19
CA GLU A 111 11.87 -2.87 28.26
C GLU A 111 12.04 -1.36 28.56
N PRO A 112 13.28 -0.84 28.57
CA PRO A 112 13.53 0.60 28.76
C PRO A 112 12.66 1.36 27.76
N SER A 113 12.00 2.43 28.24
CA SER A 113 10.95 3.12 27.50
C SER A 113 11.43 3.50 26.09
N LYS A 114 11.06 2.70 25.08
CA LYS A 114 11.49 2.95 23.70
C LYS A 114 11.09 4.36 23.30
N GLU A 115 12.07 5.14 22.89
CA GLU A 115 11.88 6.55 22.54
C GLU A 115 11.80 6.79 21.04
N VAL A 116 12.28 5.85 20.23
CA VAL A 116 12.33 5.98 18.77
C VAL A 116 11.41 4.97 18.14
N PHE A 117 10.54 5.42 17.24
CA PHE A 117 9.61 4.58 16.51
C PHE A 117 9.81 4.77 15.01
N THR A 118 9.72 3.68 14.25
CA THR A 118 9.85 3.74 12.79
C THR A 118 8.57 3.24 12.12
N LEU A 119 8.00 4.09 11.28
CA LEU A 119 6.89 3.77 10.41
C LEU A 119 7.41 3.57 8.99
N ALA A 120 6.83 2.62 8.26
CA ALA A 120 7.04 2.51 6.82
C ALA A 120 5.71 2.28 6.09
N THR A 121 5.61 2.81 4.88
CA THR A 121 4.51 2.52 3.98
C THR A 121 5.00 2.01 2.63
N CYS A 122 4.26 1.06 2.05
CA CYS A 122 4.53 0.56 0.70
C CYS A 122 3.26 0.04 0.02
N ASN A 123 2.98 0.53 -1.19
CA ASN A 123 2.09 -0.15 -2.12
C ASN A 123 2.84 -1.36 -2.72
N VAL A 124 2.21 -2.52 -2.74
CA VAL A 124 2.83 -3.78 -3.24
C VAL A 124 2.07 -4.43 -4.38
N LEU A 125 0.93 -3.87 -4.81
CA LEU A 125 0.13 -4.34 -5.94
C LEU A 125 -0.21 -5.85 -5.91
N LEU A 126 -0.41 -6.47 -4.75
CA LEU A 126 -0.80 -7.87 -4.63
C LEU A 126 -2.29 -8.08 -4.92
N ALA A 127 -2.60 -8.21 -6.20
CA ALA A 127 -3.92 -8.50 -6.75
C ALA A 127 -3.95 -9.82 -7.52
N ASN A 128 -5.09 -10.15 -8.14
CA ASN A 128 -5.16 -11.23 -9.12
C ASN A 128 -4.23 -10.98 -10.33
N GLU A 129 -3.99 -12.01 -11.14
CA GLU A 129 -3.05 -11.94 -12.27
C GLU A 129 -3.41 -10.82 -13.27
N THR A 130 -4.71 -10.59 -13.47
CA THR A 130 -5.23 -9.55 -14.38
C THR A 130 -4.74 -8.16 -13.97
N PHE A 131 -4.99 -7.74 -12.73
CA PHE A 131 -4.61 -6.41 -12.25
C PHE A 131 -3.08 -6.28 -12.11
N CYS A 132 -2.39 -7.36 -11.72
CA CYS A 132 -0.93 -7.35 -11.73
C CYS A 132 -0.39 -7.07 -13.12
N ARG A 133 -0.85 -7.81 -14.16
CA ARG A 133 -0.33 -7.68 -15.53
C ARG A 133 -0.67 -6.36 -16.19
N TRP A 134 -1.82 -5.77 -15.85
CA TRP A 134 -2.16 -4.42 -16.31
C TRP A 134 -1.08 -3.42 -15.91
N ASN A 135 -0.57 -3.52 -14.69
CA ASN A 135 0.50 -2.67 -14.17
C ASN A 135 1.90 -3.26 -14.43
N ASN A 136 2.05 -4.09 -15.47
CA ASN A 136 3.31 -4.76 -15.84
C ASN A 136 3.96 -5.60 -14.71
N ASN A 137 3.18 -6.05 -13.73
CA ASN A 137 3.59 -7.04 -12.73
C ASN A 137 3.05 -8.43 -13.10
N GLY A 138 3.65 -9.51 -12.58
CA GLY A 138 3.19 -10.87 -12.87
C GLY A 138 3.49 -11.82 -11.73
N ASN A 139 2.89 -13.01 -11.80
CA ASN A 139 3.11 -14.09 -10.83
C ASN A 139 2.99 -13.63 -9.36
N PRO A 140 1.80 -13.18 -8.93
CA PRO A 140 1.58 -12.62 -7.59
C PRO A 140 1.92 -13.62 -6.47
N LEU A 141 1.86 -14.93 -6.73
CA LEU A 141 2.27 -15.96 -5.77
C LEU A 141 3.78 -15.94 -5.48
N ALA A 142 4.62 -15.96 -6.51
CA ALA A 142 6.06 -15.89 -6.29
C ALA A 142 6.45 -14.52 -5.71
N ARG A 143 5.81 -13.46 -6.22
CA ARG A 143 6.07 -12.08 -5.82
C ARG A 143 5.70 -11.80 -4.37
N SER A 144 4.54 -12.28 -3.89
CA SER A 144 4.12 -12.08 -2.48
C SER A 144 5.09 -12.68 -1.47
N LYS A 145 5.61 -13.89 -1.72
CA LYS A 145 6.64 -14.51 -0.87
C LYS A 145 7.94 -13.69 -0.87
N LEU A 146 8.37 -13.25 -2.05
CA LEU A 146 9.60 -12.47 -2.19
C LEU A 146 9.48 -11.08 -1.57
N ILE A 147 8.34 -10.41 -1.73
CA ILE A 147 8.00 -9.15 -1.07
C ILE A 147 8.07 -9.33 0.45
N GLY A 148 7.39 -10.33 1.02
CA GLY A 148 7.43 -10.60 2.45
C GLY A 148 8.86 -10.81 2.97
N LYS A 149 9.68 -11.60 2.25
CA LYS A 149 11.10 -11.78 2.56
C LYS A 149 11.89 -10.47 2.50
N LYS A 150 11.67 -9.64 1.47
CA LYS A 150 12.38 -8.38 1.28
C LYS A 150 12.01 -7.33 2.33
N LEU A 151 10.73 -7.28 2.72
CA LEU A 151 10.25 -6.42 3.80
C LEU A 151 10.85 -6.79 5.16
N LEU A 152 11.34 -8.03 5.34
CA LEU A 152 12.08 -8.46 6.53
C LEU A 152 13.58 -8.24 6.47
N GLN A 153 14.14 -8.01 5.28
CA GLN A 153 15.56 -7.69 5.09
C GLN A 153 15.81 -6.23 5.47
N GLN A 154 15.63 -5.94 6.76
CA GLN A 154 15.77 -4.62 7.36
C GLN A 154 17.13 -4.47 8.01
N THR A 155 17.66 -3.25 8.04
CA THR A 155 18.83 -2.93 8.86
C THR A 155 18.41 -2.89 10.34
N PRO A 156 19.34 -3.14 11.29
CA PRO A 156 19.02 -3.12 12.72
C PRO A 156 18.91 -1.70 13.30
N TYR A 157 18.99 -0.66 12.46
CA TYR A 157 19.05 0.73 12.89
C TYR A 157 17.80 1.50 12.48
N PHE A 158 17.42 2.49 13.28
CA PHE A 158 16.43 3.49 12.91
C PHE A 158 17.06 4.60 12.04
N LEU A 159 16.22 5.38 11.37
CA LEU A 159 16.68 6.52 10.58
C LEU A 159 17.00 7.68 11.50
N GLN A 160 18.16 8.30 11.29
CA GLN A 160 18.53 9.52 12.00
C GLN A 160 19.14 10.57 11.07
N ASN A 161 19.04 10.41 9.75
CA ASN A 161 19.77 11.20 8.75
C ASN A 161 19.53 12.72 8.80
N PHE A 162 18.53 13.24 9.50
CA PHE A 162 18.30 14.70 9.60
C PHE A 162 19.33 15.45 10.46
N HIS A 163 20.20 14.76 11.19
CA HIS A 163 21.37 15.40 11.81
C HIS A 163 22.44 15.81 10.78
N ILE A 164 22.38 15.29 9.55
CA ILE A 164 23.38 15.54 8.51
C ILE A 164 23.17 16.95 7.94
N PRO A 165 24.17 17.85 8.01
CA PRO A 165 24.07 19.16 7.38
C PRO A 165 24.04 19.03 5.85
N ASN A 166 23.22 19.83 5.18
CA ASN A 166 23.02 19.79 3.72
C ASN A 166 22.58 18.42 3.19
N LEU A 167 21.57 17.83 3.83
CA LEU A 167 20.98 16.56 3.45
C LEU A 167 20.75 16.44 1.94
N SER A 168 21.19 15.32 1.36
CA SER A 168 21.10 15.03 -0.07
C SER A 168 20.32 13.75 -0.34
N LYS A 169 20.02 13.48 -1.61
CA LYS A 169 19.37 12.22 -2.03
C LYS A 169 20.16 10.98 -1.61
N LYS A 170 21.49 11.05 -1.54
CA LYS A 170 22.34 9.90 -1.15
C LYS A 170 22.15 9.50 0.30
N ASP A 171 21.70 10.45 1.13
CA ASP A 171 21.49 10.27 2.56
C ASP A 171 20.06 9.77 2.87
N THR A 172 19.13 9.93 1.93
CA THR A 172 17.70 9.59 2.06
C THR A 172 17.29 8.40 1.20
N VAL A 173 18.03 8.05 0.14
CA VAL A 173 17.74 6.87 -0.69
C VAL A 173 18.55 5.66 -0.22
N THR A 174 17.86 4.60 0.19
CA THR A 174 18.46 3.38 0.74
C THR A 174 18.09 2.14 -0.09
N SER A 175 18.93 1.10 -0.06
CA SER A 175 18.64 -0.20 -0.71
C SER A 175 17.97 -1.22 0.22
N SER A 176 17.67 -0.82 1.44
CA SER A 176 17.01 -1.64 2.46
C SER A 176 16.16 -0.74 3.36
N LEU A 177 15.12 -1.33 3.96
CA LEU A 177 14.32 -0.63 4.97
C LEU A 177 15.09 -0.55 6.32
N PRO A 178 14.84 0.49 7.14
CA PRO A 178 15.31 0.53 8.54
C PRO A 178 14.59 -0.52 9.40
N ASP A 179 14.91 -0.60 10.69
CA ASP A 179 14.10 -1.39 11.63
C ASP A 179 12.71 -0.74 11.80
N VAL A 180 11.70 -1.32 11.14
CA VAL A 180 10.32 -0.83 11.11
C VAL A 180 9.50 -1.46 12.24
N ASP A 181 8.73 -0.63 12.93
CA ASP A 181 7.83 -1.02 14.00
C ASP A 181 6.38 -1.18 13.55
N ILE A 182 5.96 -0.29 12.65
CA ILE A 182 4.61 -0.23 12.10
C ILE A 182 4.74 -0.16 10.59
N LEU A 183 4.30 -1.22 9.92
CA LEU A 183 4.36 -1.36 8.47
C LEU A 183 2.94 -1.29 7.91
N CYS A 184 2.66 -0.22 7.17
CA CYS A 184 1.41 0.00 6.46
C CYS A 184 1.59 -0.39 4.99
N ILE A 185 0.73 -1.26 4.48
CA ILE A 185 0.83 -1.80 3.12
C ILE A 185 -0.47 -1.50 2.38
N GLN A 186 -0.35 -1.08 1.13
CA GLN A 186 -1.48 -0.89 0.21
C GLN A 186 -1.48 -1.98 -0.86
N GLU A 187 -2.64 -2.18 -1.47
CA GLU A 187 -2.88 -3.17 -2.52
C GLU A 187 -2.61 -4.64 -2.15
N VAL A 188 -2.92 -5.04 -0.92
CA VAL A 188 -3.07 -6.44 -0.53
C VAL A 188 -4.54 -6.83 -0.66
N TRP A 189 -5.01 -7.05 -1.89
CA TRP A 189 -6.44 -7.08 -2.21
C TRP A 189 -7.18 -8.35 -1.79
N GLU A 190 -6.48 -9.49 -1.67
CA GLU A 190 -7.09 -10.79 -1.43
C GLU A 190 -6.60 -11.42 -0.12
N ARG A 191 -7.50 -12.18 0.53
CA ARG A 191 -7.21 -12.91 1.77
C ARG A 191 -6.01 -13.85 1.64
N TYR A 192 -5.81 -14.45 0.47
CA TYR A 192 -4.69 -15.34 0.20
C TYR A 192 -3.33 -14.62 0.20
N TRP A 193 -3.28 -13.41 -0.35
CA TRP A 193 -2.06 -12.57 -0.32
C TRP A 193 -1.76 -12.08 1.08
N ALA A 194 -2.79 -11.68 1.83
CA ALA A 194 -2.65 -11.35 3.24
C ALA A 194 -2.11 -12.53 4.06
N ALA A 195 -2.66 -13.74 3.87
CA ALA A 195 -2.17 -14.94 4.55
C ALA A 195 -0.69 -15.23 4.24
N THR A 196 -0.29 -15.08 2.98
CA THR A 196 1.11 -15.27 2.55
C THR A 196 2.02 -14.21 3.19
N LEU A 197 1.61 -12.95 3.22
CA LEU A 197 2.39 -11.89 3.88
C LEU A 197 2.49 -12.11 5.39
N ILE A 198 1.40 -12.49 6.06
CA ILE A 198 1.40 -12.78 7.50
C ILE A 198 2.37 -13.93 7.82
N ASP A 199 2.37 -15.00 7.03
CA ASP A 199 3.30 -16.13 7.20
C ASP A 199 4.76 -15.67 7.12
N GLN A 200 5.08 -14.81 6.14
CA GLN A 200 6.43 -14.27 5.99
C GLN A 200 6.77 -13.32 7.15
N LEU A 201 5.92 -12.32 7.40
CA LEU A 201 6.15 -11.20 8.32
C LEU A 201 6.00 -11.58 9.81
N GLY A 202 5.34 -12.70 10.12
CA GLY A 202 5.07 -13.17 11.48
C GLY A 202 6.31 -13.58 12.29
N SER A 203 7.50 -13.53 11.68
CA SER A 203 8.78 -13.64 12.40
C SER A 203 9.16 -12.35 13.14
N LYS A 204 8.63 -11.19 12.72
CA LYS A 204 8.97 -9.88 13.26
C LYS A 204 7.79 -9.13 13.87
N TYR A 205 6.60 -9.30 13.30
CA TYR A 205 5.39 -8.60 13.75
C TYR A 205 4.41 -9.59 14.38
N SER A 206 3.71 -9.13 15.41
CA SER A 206 2.75 -9.95 16.15
C SER A 206 1.30 -9.58 15.85
N TYR A 207 1.05 -8.35 15.43
CA TYR A 207 -0.30 -7.80 15.30
C TYR A 207 -0.58 -7.40 13.85
N PHE A 208 -1.66 -7.93 13.28
CA PHE A 208 -1.99 -7.74 11.87
C PHE A 208 -3.43 -7.27 11.69
N ILE A 209 -3.61 -6.32 10.78
CA ILE A 209 -4.92 -5.94 10.22
C ILE A 209 -4.91 -6.26 8.73
N HIS A 210 -5.92 -6.98 8.26
CA HIS A 210 -6.04 -7.39 6.86
C HIS A 210 -7.50 -7.54 6.43
N ASP A 211 -7.73 -7.88 5.15
CA ASP A 211 -9.07 -8.04 4.56
C ASP A 211 -9.98 -6.83 4.85
N VAL A 212 -9.39 -5.63 4.73
CA VAL A 212 -10.04 -4.37 5.04
C VAL A 212 -10.93 -3.98 3.86
N GLY A 213 -12.21 -3.71 4.10
CA GLY A 213 -13.16 -3.28 3.09
C GLY A 213 -14.61 -3.34 3.53
N ASP A 214 -15.46 -2.57 2.85
CA ASP A 214 -16.91 -2.58 3.02
C ASP A 214 -17.58 -3.28 1.84
N HIS A 215 -17.81 -4.59 2.01
CA HIS A 215 -18.29 -5.48 0.97
C HIS A 215 -19.83 -5.58 0.87
N ARG A 216 -20.56 -4.55 1.31
CA ARG A 216 -22.01 -4.52 1.14
C ARG A 216 -22.36 -4.28 -0.33
N LEU A 217 -23.45 -4.85 -0.82
CA LEU A 217 -23.91 -4.68 -2.21
C LEU A 217 -24.04 -3.18 -2.58
N LYS A 218 -24.61 -2.37 -1.67
CA LYS A 218 -24.74 -0.91 -1.84
C LYS A 218 -23.42 -0.14 -1.74
N SER A 219 -22.39 -0.74 -1.16
CA SER A 219 -21.09 -0.12 -0.94
C SER A 219 -20.17 -0.34 -2.15
N ASN A 220 -19.93 -1.59 -2.51
CA ASN A 220 -18.98 -1.94 -3.58
C ASN A 220 -19.42 -3.14 -4.44
N TYR A 221 -20.72 -3.45 -4.48
CA TYR A 221 -21.26 -4.63 -5.17
C TYR A 221 -20.73 -5.98 -4.65
N CYS A 222 -20.31 -6.02 -3.39
CA CYS A 222 -19.66 -7.19 -2.78
C CYS A 222 -18.37 -7.59 -3.50
N LEU A 223 -17.65 -6.65 -4.10
CA LEU A 223 -16.42 -6.92 -4.86
C LEU A 223 -15.16 -6.63 -4.03
N PHE A 224 -14.24 -5.83 -4.56
CA PHE A 224 -12.88 -5.71 -4.05
C PHE A 224 -12.84 -4.94 -2.73
N GLY A 225 -11.94 -5.35 -1.83
CA GLY A 225 -11.69 -4.67 -0.56
C GLY A 225 -11.05 -3.30 -0.76
N SER A 226 -10.23 -2.87 0.19
CA SER A 226 -9.45 -1.62 0.13
C SER A 226 -8.00 -1.84 -0.31
N GLY A 227 -7.51 -3.08 -0.21
CA GLY A 227 -6.10 -3.40 -0.33
C GLY A 227 -5.25 -2.99 0.89
N LEU A 228 -5.85 -2.40 1.93
CA LEU A 228 -5.11 -1.98 3.12
C LEU A 228 -4.73 -3.18 3.99
N PHE A 229 -3.49 -3.18 4.45
CA PHE A 229 -2.91 -4.17 5.34
C PHE A 229 -1.96 -3.47 6.33
N VAL A 230 -1.90 -3.94 7.57
CA VAL A 230 -0.95 -3.45 8.57
C VAL A 230 -0.30 -4.61 9.31
N ALA A 231 1.01 -4.52 9.49
CA ALA A 231 1.79 -5.37 10.40
C ALA A 231 2.46 -4.50 11.47
N CYS A 232 2.28 -4.86 12.74
CA CYS A 232 2.69 -4.05 13.89
C CYS A 232 3.37 -4.92 14.95
N LYS A 233 4.42 -4.39 15.58
CA LYS A 233 5.08 -5.01 16.73
C LYS A 233 4.26 -4.90 18.03
N TYR A 234 3.37 -3.91 18.09
CA TYR A 234 2.64 -3.52 19.30
C TYR A 234 1.14 -3.85 19.23
N PRO A 235 0.48 -4.12 20.37
CA PRO A 235 -0.96 -4.38 20.40
C PRO A 235 -1.79 -3.27 19.76
N ILE A 236 -2.75 -3.65 18.93
CA ILE A 236 -3.67 -2.72 18.27
C ILE A 236 -5.00 -2.79 19.04
N ILE A 237 -5.32 -1.71 19.77
CA ILE A 237 -6.41 -1.69 20.75
C ILE A 237 -7.71 -1.07 20.23
N ALA A 238 -7.65 -0.30 19.14
CA ALA A 238 -8.84 0.15 18.42
C ALA A 238 -8.55 0.29 16.93
N VAL A 239 -9.55 -0.03 16.10
CA VAL A 239 -9.43 0.01 14.64
C VAL A 239 -10.76 0.44 14.04
N GLU A 240 -10.70 1.39 13.12
CA GLU A 240 -11.85 1.83 12.33
C GLU A 240 -11.46 1.98 10.85
N PHE A 241 -12.32 1.50 9.96
CA PHE A 241 -12.16 1.69 8.52
C PHE A 241 -13.29 2.56 7.96
N GLN A 242 -12.90 3.66 7.32
CA GLN A 242 -13.80 4.58 6.63
C GLN A 242 -13.61 4.47 5.11
N PRO A 243 -14.56 3.85 4.38
CA PRO A 243 -14.54 3.84 2.92
C PRO A 243 -14.93 5.21 2.35
N PHE A 244 -14.28 5.62 1.28
CA PHE A 244 -14.57 6.87 0.60
C PHE A 244 -15.90 6.82 -0.14
N GLN A 245 -16.67 7.89 -0.01
CA GLN A 245 -17.94 8.08 -0.69
C GLN A 245 -17.74 8.81 -2.02
N PHE A 246 -16.83 9.78 -2.07
CA PHE A 246 -16.52 10.52 -3.29
C PHE A 246 -15.52 9.73 -4.15
N ARG A 247 -15.99 9.26 -5.32
CA ARG A 247 -15.23 8.35 -6.19
C ARG A 247 -15.74 8.36 -7.62
N THR A 248 -14.87 7.99 -8.56
CA THR A 248 -15.23 7.81 -9.97
C THR A 248 -16.07 6.54 -10.20
N HIS A 249 -16.58 6.38 -11.42
CA HIS A 249 -17.47 5.27 -11.75
C HIS A 249 -16.82 3.89 -11.55
N TYR A 250 -15.59 3.68 -12.02
CA TYR A 250 -14.91 2.38 -11.89
C TYR A 250 -14.53 2.08 -10.44
N ALA A 251 -14.19 3.12 -9.66
CA ALA A 251 -13.81 2.98 -8.26
C ALA A 251 -14.98 2.55 -7.36
N LYS A 252 -16.22 2.51 -7.86
CA LYS A 252 -17.37 1.97 -7.14
C LYS A 252 -17.23 0.48 -6.80
N PHE A 253 -16.40 -0.26 -7.51
CA PHE A 253 -16.15 -1.69 -7.24
C PHE A 253 -15.08 -1.93 -6.17
N PHE A 254 -14.40 -0.87 -5.73
CA PHE A 254 -13.35 -0.91 -4.73
C PHE A 254 -13.81 -0.19 -3.47
N SER A 255 -13.26 -0.62 -2.34
CA SER A 255 -13.47 0.02 -1.06
C SER A 255 -12.24 0.84 -0.69
N TYR A 256 -11.81 1.78 -1.54
CA TYR A 256 -10.78 2.75 -1.17
C TYR A 256 -11.19 3.50 0.10
N GLY A 257 -10.22 3.92 0.91
CA GLY A 257 -10.52 4.53 2.20
C GLY A 257 -9.30 4.74 3.08
N VAL A 258 -9.59 5.04 4.34
CA VAL A 258 -8.59 5.19 5.41
C VAL A 258 -8.88 4.21 6.54
N LEU A 259 -7.83 3.52 7.00
CA LEU A 259 -7.84 2.63 8.15
C LEU A 259 -7.13 3.32 9.32
N CYS A 260 -7.89 3.70 10.34
CA CYS A 260 -7.40 4.33 11.55
C CYS A 260 -7.10 3.27 12.61
N LEU A 261 -5.97 3.41 13.30
CA LEU A 261 -5.47 2.49 14.32
C LEU A 261 -5.10 3.27 15.57
N LYS A 262 -5.43 2.70 16.73
CA LYS A 262 -4.89 3.07 18.03
C LYS A 262 -4.02 1.91 18.53
N ILE A 263 -2.76 2.21 18.81
CA ILE A 263 -1.72 1.23 19.10
C ILE A 263 -1.24 1.45 20.54
N GLN A 264 -1.22 0.39 21.35
CA GLN A 264 -0.72 0.44 22.72
C GLN A 264 0.81 0.26 22.73
N ILE A 265 1.53 1.31 23.12
CA ILE A 265 3.00 1.27 23.19
C ILE A 265 3.47 0.77 24.56
N SER A 266 2.81 1.23 25.62
CA SER A 266 2.97 0.77 27.02
C SER A 266 1.67 1.07 27.77
N ASN A 267 1.50 0.65 29.03
CA ASN A 267 0.24 0.81 29.77
C ASN A 267 -0.40 2.22 29.68
N GLU A 268 0.40 3.27 29.66
CA GLU A 268 -0.08 4.66 29.64
C GLU A 268 0.17 5.37 28.30
N ARG A 269 0.91 4.74 27.37
CA ARG A 269 1.32 5.38 26.10
C ARG A 269 0.64 4.75 24.89
N VAL A 270 0.06 5.59 24.05
CA VAL A 270 -0.63 5.17 22.82
C VAL A 270 -0.15 5.94 21.60
N ALA A 271 -0.18 5.31 20.44
CA ALA A 271 0.08 5.94 19.16
C ALA A 271 -1.15 5.86 18.27
N TYR A 272 -1.35 6.88 17.44
CA TYR A 272 -2.36 6.88 16.38
C TYR A 272 -1.69 6.74 15.02
N VAL A 273 -2.18 5.82 14.21
CA VAL A 273 -1.70 5.64 12.83
C VAL A 273 -2.89 5.46 11.89
N ALA A 274 -2.91 6.20 10.79
CA ALA A 274 -3.85 6.01 9.71
C ALA A 274 -3.13 5.47 8.46
N ASN A 275 -3.63 4.36 7.89
CA ASN A 275 -3.18 3.82 6.60
C ASN A 275 -4.21 4.21 5.52
N LEU A 276 -3.80 5.02 4.56
CA LEU A 276 -4.64 5.59 3.51
C LEU A 276 -4.34 4.95 2.15
N HIS A 277 -5.39 4.72 1.36
CA HIS A 277 -5.26 4.38 -0.04
C HIS A 277 -6.24 5.22 -0.85
N GLY A 278 -5.73 6.31 -1.42
CA GLY A 278 -6.46 7.21 -2.30
C GLY A 278 -6.78 6.55 -3.63
N GLN A 279 -7.81 7.04 -4.32
CA GLN A 279 -8.17 6.50 -5.63
C GLN A 279 -7.15 6.92 -6.70
N ALA A 280 -6.61 5.95 -7.45
CA ALA A 280 -5.85 6.24 -8.66
C ALA A 280 -6.70 6.98 -9.71
N TYR A 281 -6.06 7.51 -10.76
CA TYR A 281 -6.71 7.98 -12.00
C TYR A 281 -8.01 8.79 -11.80
N GLN A 282 -7.94 9.86 -11.00
CA GLN A 282 -9.12 10.69 -10.70
C GLN A 282 -9.72 11.44 -11.90
N GLY A 283 -9.02 11.48 -13.04
CA GLY A 283 -9.44 12.26 -14.20
C GLY A 283 -9.40 13.76 -13.91
N LYS A 284 -10.47 14.47 -14.30
CA LYS A 284 -10.62 15.92 -14.10
C LYS A 284 -11.35 16.30 -12.81
N ASP A 285 -11.97 15.33 -12.16
CA ASP A 285 -12.72 15.54 -10.95
C ASP A 285 -11.76 15.68 -9.76
N ALA A 286 -12.09 16.54 -8.80
CA ALA A 286 -11.30 16.73 -7.57
C ALA A 286 -11.53 15.61 -6.55
N VAL A 287 -11.41 14.35 -6.98
CA VAL A 287 -11.73 13.18 -6.16
C VAL A 287 -10.80 13.08 -4.97
N LEU A 288 -9.49 13.17 -5.19
CA LEU A 288 -8.49 13.04 -4.14
C LEU A 288 -8.65 14.14 -3.09
N TYR A 289 -8.94 15.38 -3.49
CA TYR A 289 -9.24 16.47 -2.53
C TYR A 289 -10.38 16.09 -1.58
N ASN A 290 -11.50 15.58 -2.11
CA ASN A 290 -12.64 15.17 -1.29
C ASN A 290 -12.30 13.96 -0.40
N GLN A 291 -11.54 12.99 -0.92
CA GLN A 291 -11.07 11.84 -0.14
C GLN A 291 -10.14 12.24 1.00
N LEU A 292 -9.30 13.27 0.83
CA LEU A 292 -8.51 13.85 1.92
C LEU A 292 -9.38 14.53 2.97
N SER A 293 -10.48 15.19 2.57
CA SER A 293 -11.46 15.76 3.50
C SER A 293 -12.17 14.67 4.30
N GLU A 294 -12.63 13.60 3.63
CA GLU A 294 -13.22 12.42 4.29
C GLU A 294 -12.23 11.77 5.28
N SER A 295 -10.95 11.66 4.87
CA SER A 295 -9.89 11.11 5.71
C SER A 295 -9.66 11.96 6.96
N LEU A 296 -9.53 13.28 6.80
CA LEU A 296 -9.31 14.20 7.92
C LEU A 296 -10.47 14.13 8.93
N CYS A 297 -11.71 14.06 8.44
CA CYS A 297 -12.89 13.91 9.28
C CYS A 297 -12.85 12.58 10.05
N ALA A 298 -12.61 11.47 9.36
CA ALA A 298 -12.57 10.14 9.96
C ALA A 298 -11.47 10.00 11.02
N ILE A 299 -10.26 10.49 10.73
CA ILE A 299 -9.13 10.43 11.66
C ILE A 299 -9.41 11.24 12.92
N ASN A 300 -9.92 12.46 12.77
CA ASN A 300 -10.25 13.30 13.93
C ASN A 300 -11.40 12.72 14.77
N ALA A 301 -12.44 12.16 14.12
CA ALA A 301 -13.53 11.48 14.81
C ALA A 301 -13.03 10.24 15.57
N PHE A 302 -12.23 9.40 14.93
CA PHE A 302 -11.64 8.21 15.55
C PHE A 302 -10.79 8.57 16.77
N ARG A 303 -9.91 9.58 16.65
CA ARG A 303 -9.08 10.06 17.76
C ARG A 303 -9.95 10.56 18.92
N LEU A 304 -10.99 11.34 18.63
CA LEU A 304 -11.90 11.85 19.66
C LEU A 304 -12.66 10.73 20.37
N GLN A 305 -13.13 9.72 19.63
CA GLN A 305 -13.94 8.62 20.18
C GLN A 305 -13.13 7.62 21.00
N THR A 306 -11.86 7.42 20.66
CA THR A 306 -11.05 6.33 21.24
C THR A 306 -10.04 6.81 22.27
N ARG A 307 -9.78 8.11 22.38
CA ARG A 307 -8.82 8.66 23.36
C ARG A 307 -9.39 8.57 24.77
N LEU A 308 -8.61 8.01 25.70
CA LEU A 308 -8.92 8.05 27.12
C LEU A 308 -8.15 9.20 27.82
N PRO A 309 -8.71 9.83 28.86
CA PRO A 309 -8.09 10.98 29.54
C PRO A 309 -6.69 10.72 30.11
N GLU A 310 -6.45 9.50 30.60
CA GLU A 310 -5.22 9.05 31.25
C GLU A 310 -4.09 8.70 30.27
N GLU A 311 -4.38 8.62 28.97
CA GLU A 311 -3.42 8.18 27.96
C GLU A 311 -2.53 9.31 27.45
N GLN A 312 -1.24 9.00 27.38
CA GLN A 312 -0.21 9.82 26.74
C GLN A 312 -0.08 9.43 25.27
N ILE A 313 -0.40 10.36 24.37
CA ILE A 313 -0.18 10.16 22.93
C ILE A 313 1.30 10.34 22.64
N VAL A 314 1.97 9.32 22.09
CA VAL A 314 3.40 9.42 21.73
C VAL A 314 3.61 10.05 20.35
N PHE A 315 2.78 9.70 19.37
CA PHE A 315 2.74 10.29 18.04
C PHE A 315 1.40 9.99 17.37
N ASP A 316 1.04 10.81 16.39
CA ASP A 316 -0.11 10.64 15.52
C ASP A 316 0.34 10.82 14.06
N ALA A 317 0.20 9.79 13.24
CA ALA A 317 0.74 9.76 11.88
C ALA A 317 -0.29 9.27 10.85
N ILE A 318 -0.20 9.80 9.63
CA ILE A 318 -0.93 9.31 8.45
C ILE A 318 0.10 8.81 7.46
N CYS A 319 -0.09 7.63 6.90
CA CYS A 319 0.75 7.13 5.84
C CYS A 319 -0.05 6.39 4.79
N GLY A 320 0.54 6.18 3.61
CA GLY A 320 -0.08 5.41 2.56
C GLY A 320 0.24 5.90 1.17
N ASP A 321 -0.54 5.39 0.23
CA ASP A 321 -0.57 5.84 -1.16
C ASP A 321 -1.69 6.86 -1.32
N PHE A 322 -1.31 8.14 -1.46
CA PHE A 322 -2.24 9.25 -1.61
C PHE A 322 -2.66 9.47 -3.06
N ASN A 323 -1.99 8.84 -4.02
CA ASN A 323 -2.23 8.97 -5.46
C ASN A 323 -2.09 10.39 -6.06
N PHE A 324 -1.60 11.39 -5.30
CA PHE A 324 -1.27 12.74 -5.79
C PHE A 324 0.10 13.21 -5.31
N ASP A 325 0.79 14.03 -6.10
CA ASP A 325 2.12 14.54 -5.77
C ASP A 325 2.11 16.04 -5.38
N ASN A 326 3.25 16.55 -4.92
CA ASN A 326 3.37 17.92 -4.40
C ASN A 326 3.83 18.96 -5.44
N LEU A 327 3.89 18.63 -6.74
CA LEU A 327 4.43 19.51 -7.78
C LEU A 327 3.55 19.60 -9.03
N SER A 328 2.83 18.54 -9.37
CA SER A 328 2.01 18.40 -10.57
C SER A 328 0.88 19.44 -10.59
N PRO A 329 0.64 20.11 -11.73
CA PRO A 329 -0.43 21.11 -11.85
C PRO A 329 -1.83 20.54 -11.56
N GLY A 330 -2.10 19.30 -11.94
CA GLY A 330 -3.39 18.63 -11.69
C GLY A 330 -3.69 18.40 -10.22
N ASP A 331 -2.69 18.56 -9.34
CA ASP A 331 -2.79 18.30 -7.91
C ASP A 331 -2.81 19.58 -7.06
N GLU A 332 -2.76 20.77 -7.67
CA GLU A 332 -2.63 22.07 -6.98
C GLU A 332 -3.67 22.28 -5.87
N ALA A 333 -4.94 21.93 -6.11
CA ALA A 333 -5.98 22.04 -5.10
C ALA A 333 -5.72 21.11 -3.90
N THR A 334 -5.29 19.89 -4.16
CA THR A 334 -5.00 18.87 -3.14
C THR A 334 -3.73 19.20 -2.35
N GLN A 335 -2.73 19.80 -2.99
CA GLN A 335 -1.51 20.31 -2.34
C GLN A 335 -1.81 21.37 -1.27
N ASN A 336 -2.87 22.17 -1.48
CA ASN A 336 -3.33 23.21 -0.57
C ASN A 336 -4.43 22.71 0.41
N HIS A 337 -4.66 21.39 0.51
CA HIS A 337 -5.75 20.85 1.31
C HIS A 337 -5.57 21.13 2.82
N PRO A 338 -6.65 21.45 3.58
CA PRO A 338 -6.58 21.75 5.01
C PRO A 338 -5.97 20.68 5.92
N LEU A 339 -5.84 19.44 5.45
CA LEU A 339 -5.14 18.36 6.16
C LEU A 339 -3.71 18.77 6.54
N PHE A 340 -3.02 19.51 5.66
CA PHE A 340 -1.65 19.99 5.90
C PHE A 340 -1.57 21.12 6.94
N ASN A 341 -2.71 21.66 7.37
CA ASN A 341 -2.76 22.53 8.54
C ASN A 341 -2.57 21.74 9.84
N GLN A 342 -2.96 20.46 9.88
CA GLN A 342 -2.86 19.59 11.06
C GLN A 342 -1.67 18.62 11.00
N TYR A 343 -1.27 18.20 9.80
CA TYR A 343 -0.18 17.24 9.58
C TYR A 343 0.94 17.87 8.75
N ILE A 344 2.19 17.54 9.10
CA ILE A 344 3.40 17.96 8.38
C ILE A 344 3.81 16.85 7.43
N ASP A 345 3.99 17.20 6.16
CA ASP A 345 4.77 16.42 5.21
C ASP A 345 6.23 16.90 5.26
N ILE A 346 7.12 16.11 5.88
CA ILE A 346 8.51 16.54 6.09
C ILE A 346 9.32 16.62 4.79
N CYS A 347 8.81 16.03 3.71
CA CYS A 347 9.40 16.13 2.37
C CYS A 347 8.99 17.42 1.65
N SER A 348 7.90 18.06 2.09
CA SER A 348 7.36 19.29 1.50
C SER A 348 7.88 20.53 2.22
N LYS A 349 8.39 21.51 1.47
CA LYS A 349 8.69 22.85 2.01
C LYS A 349 7.43 23.71 2.09
N ARG A 350 6.59 23.58 1.05
CA ARG A 350 5.31 24.27 0.87
C ARG A 350 4.53 23.57 -0.27
N PRO A 351 3.23 23.86 -0.44
CA PRO A 351 2.48 23.42 -1.61
C PRO A 351 3.21 23.78 -2.90
N GLY A 352 3.40 22.82 -3.80
CA GLY A 352 4.13 23.01 -5.06
C GLY A 352 5.66 22.91 -4.96
N GLU A 353 6.25 22.73 -3.77
CA GLU A 353 7.70 22.65 -3.59
C GLU A 353 8.14 21.59 -2.55
N ASP A 354 8.89 20.60 -3.01
CA ASP A 354 9.56 19.62 -2.15
C ASP A 354 11.03 19.99 -1.86
N HIS A 355 11.60 19.39 -0.82
CA HIS A 355 13.03 19.47 -0.55
C HIS A 355 13.89 18.85 -1.68
N ASN A 356 15.13 19.30 -1.83
CA ASN A 356 16.04 18.83 -2.89
C ASN A 356 16.50 17.36 -2.74
N TRP A 357 16.42 16.82 -1.52
CA TRP A 357 16.75 15.43 -1.18
C TRP A 357 15.60 14.45 -1.44
N THR A 358 14.44 14.92 -1.87
CA THR A 358 13.29 14.04 -2.20
C THR A 358 13.40 13.45 -3.60
N VAL A 359 12.71 12.34 -3.80
CA VAL A 359 12.51 11.66 -5.08
C VAL A 359 11.05 11.27 -5.24
N GLY A 360 10.62 10.98 -6.47
CA GLY A 360 9.31 10.40 -6.74
C GLY A 360 9.23 8.96 -6.23
N THR A 361 8.00 8.46 -6.04
CA THR A 361 7.73 7.13 -5.50
C THR A 361 7.05 6.20 -6.48
N GLU A 362 6.54 6.70 -7.60
CA GLU A 362 5.92 5.86 -8.64
C GLU A 362 6.88 5.62 -9.81
N LEU A 363 7.15 4.35 -10.08
CA LEU A 363 7.98 3.89 -11.19
C LEU A 363 7.19 3.89 -12.50
N ARG A 364 7.90 4.10 -13.60
CA ARG A 364 7.41 3.80 -14.94
C ARG A 364 7.26 2.29 -15.08
N GLN A 365 6.01 1.82 -15.01
CA GLN A 365 5.65 0.40 -14.96
C GLN A 365 6.32 -0.38 -16.10
N LEU A 366 6.40 0.19 -17.30
CA LEU A 366 6.99 -0.48 -18.47
C LEU A 366 8.49 -0.79 -18.35
N ARG A 367 9.20 -0.11 -17.44
CA ARG A 367 10.67 -0.13 -17.34
C ARG A 367 11.19 -0.71 -16.03
N MET A 368 10.33 -0.94 -15.03
CA MET A 368 10.74 -1.41 -13.70
C MET A 368 11.37 -2.81 -13.65
N HIS A 369 11.25 -3.59 -14.74
CA HIS A 369 11.87 -4.92 -14.89
C HIS A 369 13.12 -4.92 -15.77
N GLU A 370 13.59 -3.76 -16.22
CA GLU A 370 14.88 -3.66 -16.90
C GLU A 370 16.01 -4.06 -15.94
N THR A 371 17.02 -4.77 -16.44
CA THR A 371 18.15 -5.25 -15.62
C THR A 371 18.94 -4.11 -14.97
N SER A 372 18.89 -2.92 -15.58
CA SER A 372 19.48 -1.69 -15.07
C SER A 372 18.79 -1.17 -13.80
N VAL A 373 17.58 -1.61 -13.46
CA VAL A 373 16.80 -1.09 -12.32
C VAL A 373 16.25 -2.19 -11.39
N SER A 374 16.24 -3.45 -11.83
CA SER A 374 15.57 -4.55 -11.12
C SER A 374 16.29 -5.10 -9.88
N THR A 375 17.30 -4.40 -9.34
CA THR A 375 17.95 -4.76 -8.07
C THR A 375 17.93 -3.57 -7.12
N PRO A 376 17.90 -3.80 -5.79
CA PRO A 376 17.85 -2.69 -4.83
C PRO A 376 18.99 -1.68 -4.99
N ASP A 377 20.23 -2.14 -5.16
CA ASP A 377 21.38 -1.24 -5.31
C ASP A 377 21.33 -0.45 -6.63
N ASN A 378 20.95 -1.10 -7.74
CA ASN A 378 20.83 -0.42 -9.02
C ASN A 378 19.72 0.65 -8.99
N LEU A 379 18.54 0.34 -8.46
CA LEU A 379 17.46 1.31 -8.32
C LEU A 379 17.86 2.45 -7.37
N ARG A 380 18.56 2.16 -6.27
CA ARG A 380 19.11 3.20 -5.39
C ARG A 380 19.98 4.19 -6.16
N ASP A 381 20.91 3.68 -6.96
CA ASP A 381 21.83 4.51 -7.75
C ASP A 381 21.11 5.31 -8.84
N ILE A 382 20.02 4.76 -9.41
CA ILE A 382 19.14 5.49 -10.33
C ILE A 382 18.39 6.62 -9.62
N LEU A 383 17.86 6.38 -8.42
CA LEU A 383 17.05 7.36 -7.70
C LEU A 383 17.86 8.60 -7.28
N VAL A 384 19.14 8.44 -6.97
CA VAL A 384 20.01 9.58 -6.59
C VAL A 384 20.44 10.45 -7.78
N ASP A 385 20.37 9.93 -9.01
CA ASP A 385 20.79 10.61 -10.23
C ASP A 385 19.58 11.28 -10.92
N ASP A 386 19.60 12.61 -11.07
CA ASP A 386 18.44 13.36 -11.57
C ASP A 386 18.06 13.05 -13.02
N VAL A 387 19.02 12.67 -13.86
CA VAL A 387 18.75 12.33 -15.27
C VAL A 387 18.26 10.89 -15.37
N LYS A 388 18.97 9.95 -14.71
CA LYS A 388 18.58 8.54 -14.74
C LYS A 388 17.24 8.31 -14.05
N ARG A 389 16.94 9.02 -12.97
CA ARG A 389 15.66 8.89 -12.26
C ARG A 389 14.48 9.13 -13.19
N ARG A 390 14.53 10.14 -14.05
CA ARG A 390 13.46 10.41 -15.04
C ARG A 390 13.18 9.26 -15.99
N GLN A 391 14.20 8.44 -16.28
CA GLN A 391 14.04 7.26 -17.13
C GLN A 391 13.14 6.21 -16.50
N TYR A 392 13.06 6.14 -15.17
CA TYR A 392 12.45 5.02 -14.43
C TYR A 392 11.37 5.43 -13.43
N VAL A 393 11.30 6.70 -13.03
CA VAL A 393 10.30 7.26 -12.11
C VAL A 393 9.44 8.25 -12.89
N LEU A 394 8.14 8.29 -12.60
CA LEU A 394 7.24 9.26 -13.21
C LEU A 394 7.60 10.70 -12.81
N ASP A 395 7.48 11.55 -13.82
CA ASP A 395 7.68 12.98 -13.72
C ASP A 395 6.47 13.62 -13.00
N ALA A 396 6.71 14.68 -12.23
CA ALA A 396 5.65 15.41 -11.52
C ALA A 396 5.13 16.59 -12.36
N ASP A 397 4.67 16.27 -13.57
CA ASP A 397 4.12 17.19 -14.56
C ASP A 397 2.68 16.81 -14.97
N VAL A 398 1.98 16.08 -14.09
CA VAL A 398 0.66 15.53 -14.37
C VAL A 398 -0.39 16.64 -14.36
N VAL A 399 -1.03 16.85 -15.52
CA VAL A 399 -2.16 17.80 -15.66
C VAL A 399 -3.50 17.11 -15.43
N GLU A 400 -3.62 15.84 -15.83
CA GLU A 400 -4.83 15.02 -15.65
C GLU A 400 -4.43 13.58 -15.32
N HIS A 401 -5.08 13.01 -14.30
CA HIS A 401 -4.79 11.66 -13.83
C HIS A 401 -5.55 10.63 -14.65
N THR A 402 -4.91 10.07 -15.67
CA THR A 402 -5.51 9.06 -16.54
C THR A 402 -4.70 7.76 -16.53
N THR A 403 -5.31 6.68 -17.00
CA THR A 403 -4.62 5.38 -17.15
C THR A 403 -3.44 5.41 -18.10
N ALA A 404 -3.26 6.48 -18.89
CA ALA A 404 -2.10 6.67 -19.74
C ALA A 404 -0.78 6.76 -18.95
N LEU A 405 -0.83 7.21 -17.69
CA LEU A 405 0.34 7.28 -16.80
C LEU A 405 1.04 5.92 -16.66
N ALA A 406 0.29 4.81 -16.65
CA ALA A 406 0.85 3.47 -16.57
C ALA A 406 1.71 3.06 -17.78
N SER A 407 1.68 3.84 -18.87
CA SER A 407 2.33 3.53 -20.14
C SER A 407 3.24 4.65 -20.66
N ILE A 408 3.38 5.76 -19.92
CA ILE A 408 4.09 6.94 -20.40
C ILE A 408 5.62 6.79 -20.28
N GLY A 409 6.32 7.02 -21.40
CA GLY A 409 7.78 7.10 -21.45
C GLY A 409 8.32 8.44 -20.94
N PRO A 410 9.64 8.54 -20.70
CA PRO A 410 10.25 9.81 -20.30
C PRO A 410 10.17 10.85 -21.42
N ALA A 411 9.79 12.07 -21.08
CA ALA A 411 9.82 13.18 -22.02
C ALA A 411 11.27 13.56 -22.36
N THR A 412 11.50 13.88 -23.64
CA THR A 412 12.83 14.26 -24.16
C THR A 412 12.85 15.73 -24.57
N ASN A 413 14.04 16.33 -24.57
CA ASN A 413 14.27 17.66 -25.10
C ASN A 413 14.20 17.66 -26.66
N LYS A 414 14.43 18.81 -27.28
CA LYS A 414 14.42 18.96 -28.75
C LYS A 414 15.44 18.08 -29.49
N ASN A 415 16.47 17.60 -28.78
CA ASN A 415 17.52 16.72 -29.33
C ASN A 415 17.20 15.23 -29.10
N GLY A 416 16.06 14.90 -28.50
CA GLY A 416 15.70 13.51 -28.17
C GLY A 416 16.37 12.97 -26.91
N GLU A 417 16.96 13.84 -26.08
CA GLU A 417 17.66 13.44 -24.85
C GLU A 417 16.78 13.68 -23.62
N VAL A 418 16.87 12.78 -22.63
CA VAL A 418 16.29 13.02 -21.31
C VAL A 418 17.28 13.82 -20.49
N VAL A 419 16.85 14.97 -19.98
CA VAL A 419 17.67 15.92 -19.22
C VAL A 419 17.12 16.10 -17.81
N ALA A 420 17.92 16.60 -16.87
CA ALA A 420 17.44 16.87 -15.52
C ALA A 420 16.41 18.00 -15.54
N GLU A 421 15.31 17.83 -14.82
CA GLU A 421 14.22 18.79 -14.68
C GLU A 421 13.84 18.93 -13.21
N THR A 422 13.32 20.10 -12.80
CA THR A 422 12.98 20.36 -11.39
C THR A 422 11.86 19.46 -10.87
N TRP A 423 10.94 19.07 -11.75
CA TRP A 423 9.82 18.13 -11.56
C TRP A 423 10.16 16.70 -12.02
N GLY A 424 11.36 16.49 -12.57
CA GLY A 424 11.77 15.23 -13.21
C GLY A 424 11.96 14.08 -12.21
N GLY A 425 11.22 13.00 -12.40
CA GLY A 425 11.24 11.81 -11.54
C GLY A 425 10.85 12.13 -10.10
N LYS A 426 9.89 13.04 -9.91
CA LYS A 426 9.47 13.56 -8.60
C LYS A 426 7.99 13.32 -8.27
N ARG A 427 7.27 12.48 -9.03
CA ARG A 427 5.89 12.11 -8.67
C ARG A 427 5.89 11.28 -7.39
N ARG A 428 5.78 11.96 -6.25
CA ARG A 428 5.84 11.41 -4.89
C ARG A 428 4.43 11.33 -4.32
N ILE A 429 3.84 10.14 -4.45
CA ILE A 429 2.45 9.86 -4.05
C ILE A 429 2.35 9.03 -2.77
N ASP A 430 3.43 8.33 -2.40
CA ASP A 430 3.53 7.61 -1.15
C ASP A 430 4.10 8.54 -0.08
N ARG A 431 3.41 8.68 1.06
CA ARG A 431 3.76 9.68 2.08
C ARG A 431 3.64 9.11 3.49
N ILE A 432 4.39 9.72 4.41
CA ILE A 432 4.20 9.60 5.84
C ILE A 432 4.17 11.02 6.40
N LEU A 433 3.09 11.35 7.08
CA LEU A 433 2.79 12.65 7.65
C LEU A 433 2.75 12.52 9.17
N LEU A 434 3.28 13.52 9.88
CA LEU A 434 3.24 13.57 11.34
C LEU A 434 2.34 14.73 11.79
N ARG A 435 1.45 14.48 12.74
CA ARG A 435 0.59 15.52 13.29
C ARG A 435 1.42 16.57 14.04
N LYS A 436 1.10 17.86 13.86
CA LYS A 436 1.87 18.99 14.43
C LYS A 436 1.95 19.01 15.94
N ASP A 437 0.92 18.54 16.64
CA ASP A 437 0.85 18.42 18.10
C ASP A 437 1.39 17.09 18.64
N SER A 438 2.06 16.28 17.80
CA SER A 438 2.72 15.05 18.27
C SER A 438 3.91 15.39 19.17
N PRO A 439 4.07 14.72 20.33
CA PRO A 439 5.26 14.87 21.18
C PRO A 439 6.55 14.28 20.59
N ALA A 440 6.46 13.57 19.47
CA ALA A 440 7.62 13.07 18.76
C ALA A 440 8.10 14.06 17.68
N GLN A 441 9.41 14.10 17.45
CA GLN A 441 10.03 14.80 16.34
C GLN A 441 10.53 13.81 15.28
N VAL A 442 10.42 14.18 14.01
CA VAL A 442 11.00 13.39 12.92
C VAL A 442 12.53 13.54 12.97
N ILE A 443 13.22 12.41 13.10
CA ILE A 443 14.69 12.37 13.14
C ILE A 443 15.30 11.81 11.85
N GLY A 444 14.50 11.18 11.00
CA GLY A 444 14.97 10.71 9.70
C GLY A 444 13.86 10.23 8.78
N TYR A 445 14.19 10.19 7.49
CA TYR A 445 13.29 9.78 6.41
C TYR A 445 14.05 9.03 5.32
N ALA A 446 13.45 8.01 4.73
CA ALA A 446 14.06 7.22 3.66
C ALA A 446 13.10 6.86 2.53
N PHE A 447 13.62 6.87 1.30
CA PHE A 447 13.05 6.26 0.11
C PHE A 447 13.81 4.96 -0.16
N SER A 448 13.14 3.82 -0.05
CA SER A 448 13.80 2.52 -0.05
C SER A 448 13.55 1.77 -1.35
N SER A 449 14.63 1.42 -2.05
CA SER A 449 14.59 0.55 -3.24
C SER A 449 14.52 -0.94 -2.91
N ALA A 450 14.21 -1.32 -1.67
CA ALA A 450 14.18 -2.71 -1.20
C ALA A 450 13.28 -3.63 -2.04
N LEU A 451 12.24 -3.09 -2.68
CA LEU A 451 11.30 -3.83 -3.52
C LEU A 451 11.52 -3.64 -5.02
N ALA A 452 12.72 -3.23 -5.45
CA ALA A 452 13.08 -3.11 -6.87
C ALA A 452 12.68 -4.36 -7.68
N GLY A 453 11.95 -4.17 -8.77
CA GLY A 453 11.44 -5.24 -9.64
C GLY A 453 10.28 -6.05 -9.07
N LEU A 454 9.72 -5.68 -7.91
CA LEU A 454 8.61 -6.39 -7.25
C LEU A 454 7.32 -5.58 -7.14
N THR A 455 7.39 -4.26 -7.31
CA THR A 455 6.25 -3.35 -7.36
C THR A 455 6.69 -2.10 -8.12
N ASP A 456 5.72 -1.35 -8.62
CA ASP A 456 5.87 -0.05 -9.24
C ASP A 456 5.95 1.10 -8.23
N HIS A 457 5.90 0.84 -6.93
CA HIS A 457 6.08 1.87 -5.91
C HIS A 457 7.40 1.73 -5.14
N ILE A 458 7.91 2.87 -4.66
CA ILE A 458 9.10 2.95 -3.81
C ILE A 458 8.62 3.11 -2.36
N PRO A 459 8.85 2.09 -1.50
CA PRO A 459 8.56 2.21 -0.08
C PRO A 459 9.21 3.45 0.55
N VAL A 460 8.49 4.08 1.47
CA VAL A 460 9.03 5.19 2.27
C VAL A 460 8.98 4.84 3.76
N ALA A 461 9.94 5.36 4.51
CA ALA A 461 10.03 5.14 5.96
C ALA A 461 10.38 6.44 6.69
N MET A 462 9.87 6.57 7.91
CA MET A 462 10.08 7.73 8.77
C MET A 462 10.34 7.25 10.20
N SER A 463 11.42 7.74 10.81
CA SER A 463 11.70 7.51 12.22
C SER A 463 11.40 8.77 13.03
N VAL A 464 10.68 8.60 14.12
CA VAL A 464 10.32 9.66 15.06
C VAL A 464 10.90 9.36 16.43
N LYS A 465 11.36 10.39 17.13
CA LYS A 465 11.89 10.30 18.49
C LYS A 465 11.05 11.16 19.43
N LEU A 466 10.65 10.59 20.57
CA LEU A 466 9.99 11.36 21.63
C LEU A 466 10.92 12.45 22.15
N THR A 467 10.41 13.67 22.26
CA THR A 467 11.12 14.73 22.96
C THR A 467 10.98 14.50 24.45
N SER A 468 12.10 14.43 25.16
CA SER A 468 12.10 14.60 26.60
C SER A 468 11.71 16.05 26.88
N ASP A 469 10.70 16.28 27.72
CA ASP A 469 10.37 17.62 28.22
C ASP A 469 11.56 18.26 28.96
#